data_AF-A0A916IUI2-F1
#
_entry.id   AF-A0A916IUI2-F1
#
_cell.length_a   1.000
_cell.length_b   1.000
_cell.length_c   1.000
_cell.angle_alpha   90.00
_cell.angle_beta   90.00
_cell.angle_gamma   90.00
#
_symmetry.space_group_name_H-M   'P 1'
#
loop_
_entity.id
_entity.type
_entity.pdbx_description
1 polymer ?
#
loop_
_entity_poly.entity_id
_entity_poly.type
_entity_poly.pdbx_seq_one_letter_code
_entity_poly.pdbx_strand_id
1 'polypeptide(L)'
;MHTKPLEPNEPVVLALVDAVIAWQGALEQTLSTSGLNYGKWTLLRAIYQNAFVRHEPLAGTMLIDAACAERMLGELHDDGWVEFAGTGTPRISAAAEGRVERVWGAVKALHSVSVSPFSSHERVALGTLLQRMKLTLSDHSARRSRGTASEPITVPTPAGRKAAGGTGAMQSLSA
;
A
#
# COMPACT_ATOMS: atom_id res chain seq x y z
N MET A 1 -34.06 -19.37 -13.24
CA MET A 1 -32.88 -18.51 -13.05
C MET A 1 -33.29 -17.37 -12.15
N HIS A 2 -32.95 -17.43 -10.85
CA HIS A 2 -33.30 -16.38 -9.88
C HIS A 2 -32.20 -15.33 -9.90
N THR A 3 -32.46 -14.18 -10.52
CA THR A 3 -31.64 -12.98 -10.35
C THR A 3 -31.88 -12.46 -8.94
N LYS A 4 -30.92 -12.70 -8.04
CA LYS A 4 -30.93 -12.14 -6.69
C LYS A 4 -31.00 -10.61 -6.83
N PRO A 5 -31.92 -9.90 -6.15
CA PRO A 5 -31.98 -8.45 -6.20
C PRO A 5 -30.66 -7.90 -5.67
N LEU A 6 -29.96 -7.09 -6.46
CA LEU A 6 -28.76 -6.40 -5.99
C LEU A 6 -29.16 -5.50 -4.82
N GLU A 7 -28.36 -5.49 -3.76
CA GLU A 7 -28.56 -4.56 -2.65
C GLU A 7 -28.49 -3.12 -3.19
N PRO A 8 -29.27 -2.15 -2.65
CA PRO A 8 -29.40 -0.80 -3.22
C PRO A 8 -28.07 -0.06 -3.45
N ASN A 9 -27.02 -0.43 -2.72
CA ASN A 9 -25.69 0.18 -2.78
C ASN A 9 -24.67 -0.60 -3.62
N GLU A 10 -24.97 -1.86 -3.95
CA GLU A 10 -24.13 -2.74 -4.76
C GLU A 10 -23.79 -2.17 -6.16
N PRO A 11 -24.74 -1.57 -6.92
CA PRO A 11 -24.40 -1.00 -8.23
C PRO A 11 -23.48 0.22 -8.13
N VAL A 12 -23.54 0.98 -7.03
CA VAL A 12 -22.67 2.16 -6.82
C VAL A 12 -21.23 1.73 -6.52
N VAL A 13 -21.06 0.70 -5.69
CA VAL A 13 -19.73 0.16 -5.38
C VAL A 13 -19.10 -0.44 -6.62
N LEU A 14 -19.87 -1.21 -7.41
CA LEU A 14 -19.39 -1.77 -8.68
C LEU A 14 -18.99 -0.67 -9.67
N ALA A 15 -19.83 0.35 -9.86
CA ALA A 15 -19.50 1.48 -10.73
C ALA A 15 -18.23 2.23 -10.29
N LEU A 16 -18.01 2.37 -8.97
CA LEU A 16 -16.78 2.98 -8.44
C LEU A 16 -15.56 2.09 -8.71
N VAL A 17 -15.68 0.78 -8.51
CA VAL A 17 -14.60 -0.18 -8.79
C VAL A 17 -14.25 -0.17 -10.27
N ASP A 18 -15.24 -0.24 -11.16
CA ASP A 18 -15.05 -0.20 -12.60
C ASP A 18 -14.37 1.11 -13.05
N ALA A 19 -14.81 2.24 -12.51
CA ALA A 19 -14.18 3.53 -12.77
C ALA A 19 -12.71 3.58 -12.31
N VAL A 20 -12.41 3.03 -11.13
CA VAL A 20 -11.04 2.96 -10.62
C VAL A 20 -10.16 2.04 -11.47
N ILE A 21 -10.66 0.87 -11.88
CA ILE A 21 -9.94 -0.07 -12.74
C ILE A 21 -9.65 0.56 -14.10
N ALA A 22 -10.65 1.19 -14.72
CA ALA A 22 -10.48 1.89 -15.99
C ALA A 22 -9.43 3.00 -15.88
N TRP A 23 -9.48 3.78 -14.80
CA TRP A 23 -8.50 4.83 -14.54
C TRP A 23 -7.08 4.28 -14.32
N GLN A 24 -6.94 3.20 -13.54
CA GLN A 24 -5.65 2.53 -13.31
C GLN A 24 -5.07 1.98 -14.62
N GLY A 25 -5.89 1.35 -15.46
CA GLY A 25 -5.48 0.87 -16.78
C GLY A 25 -5.01 2.00 -17.69
N ALA A 26 -5.75 3.11 -17.74
CA ALA A 26 -5.36 4.28 -18.52
C ALA A 26 -4.07 4.93 -18.00
N LEU A 27 -3.87 4.97 -16.68
CA LEU A 27 -2.65 5.47 -16.05
C LEU A 27 -1.45 4.60 -16.42
N GLU A 28 -1.56 3.28 -16.26
CA GLU A 28 -0.47 2.35 -16.60
C GLU A 28 -0.14 2.43 -18.09
N GLN A 29 -1.14 2.50 -18.96
CA GLN A 29 -0.92 2.70 -20.39
C GLN A 29 -0.17 4.02 -20.65
N THR A 30 -0.59 5.11 -20.02
CA THR A 30 0.06 6.43 -20.17
C THR A 30 1.52 6.37 -19.74
N LEU A 31 1.82 5.77 -18.59
CA LEU A 31 3.18 5.64 -18.07
C LEU A 31 4.05 4.72 -18.95
N SER A 32 3.48 3.62 -19.44
CA SER A 32 4.18 2.64 -20.26
C SER A 32 4.69 3.22 -21.58
N THR A 33 3.99 4.22 -22.15
CA THR A 33 4.48 4.94 -23.35
C THR A 33 5.82 5.65 -23.12
N SER A 34 6.15 5.93 -21.87
CA SER A 34 7.42 6.53 -21.45
C SER A 34 8.37 5.52 -20.80
N GLY A 35 8.08 4.21 -20.88
CA GLY A 35 8.90 3.17 -20.23
C GLY A 35 8.79 3.16 -18.69
N LEU A 36 7.79 3.84 -18.14
CA LEU A 36 7.54 3.89 -16.70
C LEU A 36 6.43 2.91 -16.33
N ASN A 37 6.56 2.30 -15.15
CA ASN A 37 5.45 1.65 -14.45
C ASN A 37 4.99 2.53 -13.28
N TYR A 38 3.88 2.20 -12.65
CA TYR A 38 3.35 2.95 -11.52
C TYR A 38 4.35 3.12 -10.35
N GLY A 39 5.19 2.12 -10.08
CA GLY A 39 6.22 2.16 -9.02
C GLY A 39 7.32 3.18 -9.30
N LYS A 40 7.93 3.10 -10.50
CA LYS A 40 8.93 4.05 -11.00
C LYS A 40 8.39 5.48 -11.01
N TRP A 41 7.14 5.66 -11.42
CA TRP A 41 6.46 6.95 -11.40
C TRP A 41 6.28 7.50 -9.98
N THR A 42 5.86 6.65 -9.04
CA THR A 42 5.72 7.03 -7.63
C THR A 42 7.06 7.47 -7.04
N LEU A 43 8.15 6.77 -7.39
CA LEU A 43 9.50 7.12 -6.97
C LEU A 43 9.94 8.47 -7.57
N LEU A 44 9.76 8.68 -8.87
CA LEU A 44 10.07 9.96 -9.54
C LEU A 44 9.31 11.13 -8.93
N ARG A 45 8.04 10.93 -8.59
CA ARG A 45 7.21 11.94 -7.91
C ARG A 45 7.75 12.28 -6.53
N ALA A 46 8.16 11.27 -5.75
CA ALA A 46 8.74 11.48 -4.43
C ALA A 46 10.08 12.23 -4.52
N ILE A 47 10.91 11.91 -5.51
CA ILE A 47 12.17 12.63 -5.79
C ILE A 47 11.89 14.09 -6.17
N TYR A 48 10.95 14.33 -7.10
CA TYR A 48 10.56 15.68 -7.52
C TYR A 48 10.08 16.55 -6.33
N GLN A 49 9.37 15.94 -5.38
CA GLN A 49 8.83 16.60 -4.19
C GLN A 49 9.84 16.69 -3.04
N ASN A 50 11.08 16.23 -3.22
CA ASN A 50 12.10 16.09 -2.16
C ASN A 50 11.61 15.26 -0.95
N ALA A 51 10.73 14.29 -1.19
CA ALA A 51 10.14 13.41 -0.19
C ALA A 51 10.77 12.00 -0.17
N PHE A 52 11.66 11.69 -1.11
CA PHE A 52 12.33 10.39 -1.16
C PHE A 52 13.61 10.38 -0.32
N VAL A 53 13.70 9.42 0.60
CA VAL A 53 14.91 9.12 1.35
C VAL A 53 15.44 7.76 0.90
N ARG A 54 16.69 7.74 0.48
CA ARG A 54 17.36 6.54 -0.02
C ARG A 54 17.50 5.50 1.10
N HIS A 55 17.42 4.21 0.76
CA HIS A 55 17.42 3.09 1.71
C HIS A 55 16.28 3.03 2.72
N GLU A 56 15.32 3.96 2.65
CA GLU A 56 14.11 3.91 3.46
C GLU A 56 12.92 3.41 2.62
N PRO A 57 11.96 2.72 3.24
CA PRO A 57 10.74 2.35 2.55
C PRO A 57 9.95 3.61 2.18
N LEU A 58 9.48 3.67 0.93
CA LEU A 58 8.60 4.75 0.51
C LEU A 58 7.17 4.41 0.96
N ALA A 59 6.75 5.05 2.03
CA ALA A 59 5.37 4.98 2.52
C ALA A 59 4.48 5.91 1.68
N GLY A 60 3.55 5.34 0.93
CA GLY A 60 2.60 6.09 0.11
C GLY A 60 1.27 5.34 -0.07
N THR A 61 0.61 5.55 -1.20
CA THR A 61 -0.56 4.74 -1.60
C THR A 61 -0.21 3.27 -1.82
N MET A 62 1.05 3.00 -2.17
CA MET A 62 1.66 1.68 -2.23
C MET A 62 2.90 1.71 -1.35
N LEU A 63 3.05 0.70 -0.48
CA LEU A 63 4.30 0.50 0.27
C LEU A 63 5.34 -0.08 -0.69
N ILE A 64 6.44 0.63 -0.87
CA ILE A 64 7.60 0.14 -1.61
C ILE A 64 8.71 -0.06 -0.59
N ASP A 65 9.14 -1.32 -0.41
CA ASP A 65 10.26 -1.62 0.48
C ASP A 65 11.58 -1.01 -0.06
N ALA A 66 12.56 -0.86 0.83
CA ALA A 66 13.82 -0.22 0.50
C ALA A 66 14.60 -0.94 -0.61
N ALA A 67 14.61 -2.27 -0.63
CA ALA A 67 15.35 -3.03 -1.64
C ALA A 67 14.71 -2.88 -3.04
N CYS A 68 13.38 -2.85 -3.08
CA CYS A 68 12.62 -2.60 -4.28
C CYS A 68 12.80 -1.16 -4.78
N ALA A 69 12.78 -0.19 -3.87
CA ALA A 69 13.06 1.21 -4.19
C ALA A 69 14.47 1.39 -4.79
N GLU A 70 15.51 0.80 -4.20
CA GLU A 70 16.87 0.87 -4.73
C GLU A 70 17.00 0.22 -6.11
N ARG A 71 16.35 -0.92 -6.34
CA ARG A 71 16.35 -1.57 -7.65
C ARG A 71 15.72 -0.68 -8.73
N MET A 72 14.54 -0.14 -8.43
CA MET A 72 13.86 0.79 -9.36
C MET A 72 14.65 2.08 -9.55
N LEU A 73 15.35 2.56 -8.52
CA LEU A 73 16.23 3.73 -8.61
C LEU A 73 17.40 3.47 -9.56
N GLY A 74 18.00 2.28 -9.50
CA GLY A 74 19.05 1.84 -10.44
C GLY A 74 18.53 1.80 -11.88
N GLU A 75 17.37 1.18 -12.11
CA GLU A 75 16.76 1.17 -13.44
C GLU A 75 16.47 2.58 -13.98
N LEU A 76 15.94 3.47 -13.13
CA LEU A 76 15.68 4.86 -13.51
C LEU A 76 16.98 5.63 -13.80
N HIS A 77 18.08 5.30 -13.14
CA HIS A 77 19.38 5.88 -13.41
C HIS A 77 19.92 5.41 -14.77
N ASP A 78 19.83 4.11 -15.04
CA ASP A 78 20.27 3.52 -16.32
C ASP A 78 19.44 4.05 -17.51
N ASP A 79 18.14 4.26 -17.29
CA ASP A 79 17.20 4.88 -18.25
C ASP A 79 17.37 6.42 -18.36
N GLY A 80 18.31 7.00 -17.60
CA GLY A 80 18.66 8.42 -17.59
C GLY A 80 17.56 9.33 -17.04
N TRP A 81 16.63 8.82 -16.24
CA TRP A 81 15.60 9.64 -15.58
C TRP A 81 16.15 10.40 -14.37
N VAL A 82 17.06 9.76 -13.63
CA VAL A 82 17.61 10.30 -12.38
C VAL A 82 19.12 10.23 -12.40
N GLU A 83 19.75 11.12 -11.64
CA GLU A 83 21.19 11.16 -11.43
C GLU A 83 21.49 11.24 -9.93
N PHE A 84 22.53 10.52 -9.50
CA PHE A 84 23.07 10.60 -8.16
C PHE A 84 24.55 10.24 -8.15
N ALA A 85 25.33 10.93 -7.31
CA ALA A 85 26.73 10.61 -7.10
C ALA A 85 26.89 9.69 -5.89
N GLY A 86 27.24 8.42 -6.12
CA GLY A 86 27.52 7.44 -5.06
C GLY A 86 26.31 7.26 -4.12
N THR A 87 26.45 7.67 -2.85
CA THR A 87 25.36 7.62 -1.86
C THR A 87 24.54 8.91 -1.76
N GLY A 88 24.72 9.84 -2.68
CA GLY A 88 24.03 11.12 -2.70
C GLY A 88 22.52 11.01 -2.91
N THR A 89 21.82 12.11 -2.61
CA THR A 89 20.38 12.23 -2.83
C THR A 89 20.09 12.20 -4.33
N PRO A 90 19.20 11.31 -4.81
CA PRO A 90 18.83 11.27 -6.21
C PRO A 90 18.06 12.51 -6.63
N ARG A 91 18.34 12.98 -7.84
CA ARG A 91 17.70 14.13 -8.47
C ARG A 91 17.24 13.73 -9.86
N ILE A 92 16.23 14.42 -10.37
CA ILE A 92 15.86 14.27 -11.78
C ILE A 92 17.01 14.81 -12.62
N SER A 93 17.45 14.03 -13.61
CA SER A 93 18.51 14.48 -14.50
C SER A 93 18.02 15.64 -15.36
N ALA A 94 18.89 16.63 -15.61
CA ALA A 94 18.58 17.76 -16.47
C ALA A 94 18.12 17.32 -17.88
N ALA A 95 18.67 16.21 -18.39
CA ALA A 95 18.28 15.64 -19.67
C ALA A 95 16.85 15.04 -19.66
N ALA A 96 16.32 14.69 -18.49
CA ALA A 96 15.01 14.08 -18.32
C ALA A 96 13.89 15.08 -17.98
N GLU A 97 14.20 16.33 -17.61
CA GLU A 97 13.20 17.32 -17.19
C GLU A 97 12.04 17.46 -18.19
N GLY A 98 12.35 17.64 -19.48
CA GLY A 98 11.33 17.75 -20.52
C GLY A 98 10.52 16.46 -20.74
N ARG A 99 11.06 15.28 -20.39
CA ARG A 99 10.30 14.02 -20.41
C ARG A 99 9.36 13.95 -19.20
N VAL A 100 9.85 14.34 -18.02
CA VAL A 100 9.09 14.35 -16.77
C VAL A 100 7.90 15.28 -16.88
N GLU A 101 8.08 16.50 -17.40
CA GLU A 101 6.99 17.45 -17.60
C GLU A 101 5.92 16.92 -18.56
N ARG A 102 6.33 16.21 -19.63
CA ARG A 102 5.37 15.56 -20.54
C ARG A 102 4.56 14.46 -19.86
N VAL A 103 5.21 13.59 -19.08
CA VAL A 103 4.52 12.56 -18.30
C VAL A 103 3.58 13.20 -17.29
N TRP A 104 4.03 14.25 -16.59
CA TRP A 104 3.21 14.96 -15.62
C TRP A 104 2.00 15.64 -16.25
N GLY A 105 2.17 16.26 -17.41
CA GLY A 105 1.10 16.82 -18.22
C GLY A 105 0.10 15.77 -18.66
N ALA A 106 0.58 14.61 -19.15
CA ALA A 106 -0.29 13.50 -19.54
C ALA A 106 -1.11 12.94 -18.36
N VAL A 107 -0.48 12.76 -17.20
CA VAL A 107 -1.18 12.31 -15.97
C VAL A 107 -2.20 13.35 -15.49
N LYS A 108 -1.87 14.66 -15.56
CA LYS A 108 -2.82 15.74 -15.26
C LYS A 108 -4.00 15.74 -16.24
N ALA A 109 -3.75 15.55 -17.53
CA ALA A 109 -4.80 15.47 -18.54
C ALA A 109 -5.71 14.25 -18.32
N LEU A 110 -5.14 13.09 -18.01
CA LEU A 110 -5.89 11.90 -17.64
C LEU A 110 -6.82 12.17 -16.44
N HIS A 111 -6.28 12.79 -15.39
CA HIS A 111 -7.10 13.18 -14.23
C HIS A 111 -8.22 14.15 -14.63
N SER A 112 -7.92 15.15 -15.44
CA SER A 112 -8.91 16.14 -15.93
C SER A 112 -10.06 15.48 -16.70
N VAL A 113 -9.74 14.58 -17.64
CA VAL A 113 -10.75 13.84 -18.42
C VAL A 113 -11.60 12.93 -17.54
N SER A 114 -10.97 12.29 -16.55
CA SER A 114 -11.67 11.37 -15.63
C SER A 114 -12.71 12.08 -14.77
N VAL A 115 -12.51 13.38 -14.51
CA VAL A 115 -13.44 14.18 -13.70
C VAL A 115 -14.26 15.18 -14.52
N SER A 116 -14.07 15.25 -15.83
CA SER A 116 -14.76 16.21 -16.70
C SER A 116 -16.28 16.03 -16.80
N PRO A 117 -16.85 14.81 -16.65
CA PRO A 117 -18.32 14.65 -16.63
C PRO A 117 -18.97 15.28 -15.39
N PHE A 118 -18.21 15.57 -14.34
CA PHE A 118 -18.72 16.12 -13.09
C PHE A 118 -18.58 17.65 -13.04
N SER A 119 -19.64 18.32 -12.59
CA SER A 119 -19.58 19.73 -12.18
C SER A 119 -18.62 19.93 -11.00
N SER A 120 -18.22 21.18 -10.75
CA SER A 120 -17.36 21.51 -9.61
C SER A 120 -17.98 21.09 -8.27
N HIS A 121 -19.30 21.25 -8.12
CA HIS A 121 -20.02 20.84 -6.91
C HIS A 121 -20.02 19.31 -6.74
N GLU A 122 -20.30 18.56 -7.81
CA GLU A 122 -20.28 17.09 -7.77
C GLU A 122 -18.89 16.55 -7.45
N ARG A 123 -17.83 17.17 -7.97
CA ARG A 123 -16.43 16.80 -7.62
C ARG A 123 -16.15 16.98 -6.13
N VAL A 124 -16.58 18.09 -5.53
CA VAL A 124 -16.41 18.34 -4.10
C VAL A 124 -17.22 17.36 -3.25
N ALA A 125 -18.48 17.11 -3.64
CA ALA A 125 -19.36 16.17 -2.95
C ALA A 125 -18.79 14.74 -2.99
N LEU A 126 -18.41 14.27 -4.18
CA LEU A 126 -17.81 12.95 -4.39
C LEU A 126 -16.49 12.81 -3.62
N GLY A 127 -15.60 13.81 -3.70
CA GLY A 127 -14.34 13.82 -2.97
C GLY A 127 -14.54 13.73 -1.45
N THR A 128 -15.49 14.48 -0.92
CA THR A 128 -15.84 14.46 0.51
C THR A 128 -16.40 13.10 0.93
N LEU A 129 -17.28 12.51 0.12
CA LEU A 129 -17.87 11.20 0.38
C LEU A 129 -16.80 10.10 0.40
N LEU A 130 -15.94 10.06 -0.63
CA LEU A 130 -14.84 9.09 -0.72
C LEU A 130 -13.86 9.23 0.44
N GLN A 131 -13.55 10.47 0.86
CA GLN A 131 -12.67 10.70 2.00
C GLN A 131 -13.29 10.20 3.31
N ARG A 132 -14.59 10.44 3.53
CA ARG A 132 -15.31 9.89 4.69
C ARG A 132 -15.35 8.37 4.66
N MET A 133 -15.63 7.75 3.51
CA MET A 133 -15.59 6.30 3.34
C MET A 133 -14.20 5.73 3.67
N LYS A 134 -13.14 6.35 3.14
CA LYS A 134 -11.75 5.95 3.42
C LYS A 134 -11.44 5.99 4.92
N LEU A 135 -11.83 7.05 5.62
CA LEU A 135 -11.62 7.19 7.06
C LEU A 135 -12.39 6.11 7.85
N THR A 136 -13.66 5.90 7.55
CA THR A 136 -14.50 4.88 8.22
C THR A 136 -13.94 3.47 8.01
N LEU A 137 -13.53 3.13 6.78
CA LEU A 137 -12.94 1.82 6.47
C LEU A 137 -11.58 1.64 7.16
N SER A 138 -10.77 2.70 7.23
CA SER A 138 -9.47 2.66 7.90
C SER A 138 -9.63 2.46 9.41
N ASP A 139 -10.58 3.16 10.04
CA ASP A 139 -10.90 2.99 11.46
C ASP A 139 -11.46 1.60 11.75
N HIS A 140 -12.34 1.07 10.90
CA HIS A 140 -12.85 -0.29 11.03
C HIS A 140 -11.74 -1.33 10.92
N SER A 141 -10.85 -1.20 9.93
CA SER A 141 -9.67 -2.05 9.75
C SER A 141 -8.76 -1.99 10.99
N ALA A 142 -8.44 -0.80 11.49
CA ALA A 142 -7.60 -0.62 12.68
C ALA A 142 -8.22 -1.19 13.96
N ARG A 143 -9.55 -1.13 14.11
CA ARG A 143 -10.26 -1.82 15.22
C ARG A 143 -10.16 -3.34 15.08
N ARG A 144 -10.34 -3.87 13.86
CA ARG A 144 -10.26 -5.32 13.60
C ARG A 144 -8.87 -5.88 13.87
N SER A 145 -7.81 -5.20 13.43
CA SER A 145 -6.42 -5.60 13.67
C SER A 145 -6.03 -5.61 15.15
N ARG A 146 -6.66 -4.75 15.97
CA ARG A 146 -6.50 -4.78 17.44
C ARG A 146 -7.27 -5.93 18.10
N GLY A 147 -8.46 -6.26 17.58
CA GLY A 147 -9.27 -7.38 18.07
C GLY A 147 -8.62 -8.75 17.87
N THR A 148 -7.89 -8.95 16.76
CA THR A 148 -7.17 -10.21 16.49
C THR A 148 -5.88 -10.37 17.30
N ALA A 149 -5.36 -9.30 17.91
CA ALA A 149 -4.19 -9.35 18.79
C ALA A 149 -4.53 -9.68 20.26
N SER A 150 -5.81 -9.87 20.58
CA SER A 150 -6.31 -10.06 21.95
C SER A 150 -7.02 -11.39 22.20
N GLU A 151 -6.84 -12.42 21.37
CA GLU A 151 -7.15 -13.78 21.82
C GLU A 151 -5.94 -14.34 22.60
N PRO A 152 -5.98 -14.39 23.94
CA PRO A 152 -5.02 -15.21 24.66
C PRO A 152 -5.26 -16.66 24.25
N ILE A 153 -4.24 -17.28 23.66
CA ILE A 153 -4.14 -18.75 23.58
C ILE A 153 -4.22 -19.24 25.02
N THR A 154 -5.41 -19.69 25.43
CA THR A 154 -5.61 -20.34 26.71
C THR A 154 -4.99 -21.72 26.57
N VAL A 155 -3.69 -21.82 26.90
CA VAL A 155 -3.00 -23.09 27.02
C VAL A 155 -3.70 -23.87 28.13
N PRO A 156 -4.32 -25.04 27.86
CA PRO A 156 -4.89 -25.84 28.93
C PRO A 156 -3.75 -26.41 29.78
N THR A 157 -3.65 -25.93 31.01
CA THR A 157 -2.76 -26.47 32.05
C THR A 157 -3.04 -27.96 32.24
N PRO A 158 -2.07 -28.88 32.07
CA PRO A 158 -2.30 -30.29 32.33
C PRO A 158 -2.40 -30.53 33.83
N ALA A 159 -3.54 -31.10 34.25
CA ALA A 159 -3.82 -31.50 35.62
C ALA A 159 -2.76 -32.50 36.13
N GLY A 160 -2.23 -32.23 37.32
CA GLY A 160 -1.21 -33.03 37.99
C GLY A 160 -1.61 -34.50 38.15
N ARG A 161 -0.75 -35.38 37.64
CA ARG A 161 -0.84 -36.83 37.81
C ARG A 161 -0.32 -37.19 39.20
N LYS A 162 -1.22 -37.47 40.13
CA LYS A 162 -0.91 -38.04 41.45
C LYS A 162 -0.52 -39.51 41.25
N ALA A 163 0.76 -39.84 41.35
CA ALA A 163 1.25 -41.21 41.43
C ALA A 163 2.03 -41.36 42.74
N ALA A 164 1.37 -41.91 43.76
CA ALA A 164 2.00 -42.35 44.99
C ALA A 164 1.99 -43.88 45.01
N GLY A 165 3.12 -44.46 44.67
CA GLY A 165 3.57 -45.80 45.07
C GLY A 165 5.08 -45.67 45.21
N GLY A 166 5.76 -46.08 46.27
CA GLY A 166 5.50 -47.08 47.28
C GLY A 166 6.84 -47.77 47.52
N THR A 167 7.16 -48.09 48.79
CA THR A 167 8.23 -48.99 49.26
C THR A 167 9.69 -48.55 48.98
N GLY A 168 10.48 -48.15 49.98
CA GLY A 168 11.23 -49.01 50.92
C GLY A 168 12.70 -49.10 50.43
N ALA A 169 13.80 -49.05 51.19
CA ALA A 169 14.09 -49.19 52.61
C ALA A 169 15.55 -48.71 52.88
N MET A 170 15.85 -48.47 54.17
CA MET A 170 17.12 -48.67 54.90
C MET A 170 18.46 -48.05 54.42
N GLN A 171 19.06 -47.22 55.28
CA GLN A 171 20.42 -47.31 55.86
C GLN A 171 20.55 -46.16 56.92
N SER A 172 20.55 -46.39 58.25
CA SER A 172 21.51 -47.01 59.19
C SER A 172 22.40 -45.97 59.93
N LEU A 173 22.86 -46.36 61.13
CA LEU A 173 23.78 -45.76 62.13
C LEU A 173 23.12 -44.96 63.29
N SER A 174 22.98 -45.51 64.51
CA SER A 174 23.96 -45.94 65.54
C SER A 174 24.44 -44.81 66.46
N ALA A 175 23.93 -44.82 67.70
CA ALA A 175 24.67 -44.68 68.97
C ALA A 175 23.78 -45.21 70.11
#